data_AF-A1SB23-F1
#
_entry.id   AF-A1SB23-F1
#
_cell.length_a   1.000
_cell.length_b   1.000
_cell.length_c   1.000
_cell.angle_alpha   90.00
_cell.angle_beta   90.00
_cell.angle_gamma   90.00
#
_symmetry.space_group_name_H-M   'P 1'
#
loop_
_entity.id
_entity.type
_entity.pdbx_description
1 polymer ?
#
loop_
_entity_poly.entity_id
_entity_poly.type
_entity_poly.pdbx_seq_one_letter_code
_entity_poly.pdbx_strand_id
1 'polypeptide(L)'
;MAWGGWSPAYQDRDSWAAWQKSLSEPSSTVAPALPQVPAMQRRRFSRLSRMMLDVAFQCEPAPQCRSVFASRHGELNRTIDLLHSVIVREPLSPMGFSQSVHNTASGLFGIHSDNRAASTSVAAGTRSLSQAMIEAYAQLIEDPSPLLLVFGDDPVPPVYNDYTEEFELPLALGMVLAPATSGAPKLTLTNQQKLAPMSYGQLLASLAKGENCRGHLSGFDWSLNHD
;
A
#
# COMPACT_ATOMS: atom_id res chain seq x y z
N MET A 1 -14.28 3.69 -9.67
CA MET A 1 -12.98 3.13 -9.26
C MET A 1 -13.18 2.39 -7.95
N ALA A 2 -12.81 1.11 -7.87
CA ALA A 2 -12.78 0.38 -6.60
C ALA A 2 -11.47 0.70 -5.89
N TRP A 3 -11.55 1.04 -4.62
CA TRP A 3 -10.40 1.41 -3.79
C TRP A 3 -10.59 0.92 -2.35
N GLY A 4 -9.48 0.81 -1.63
CA GLY A 4 -9.42 0.51 -0.21
C GLY A 4 -8.36 1.35 0.47
N GLY A 5 -8.54 1.61 1.77
CA GLY A 5 -7.61 2.43 2.54
C GLY A 5 -7.58 1.99 3.99
N TRP A 6 -6.40 1.98 4.58
CA TRP A 6 -6.23 1.60 5.97
C TRP A 6 -5.14 2.44 6.65
N SER A 7 -5.47 3.02 7.79
CA SER A 7 -4.58 3.45 8.87
C SER A 7 -5.18 2.98 10.20
N PRO A 8 -4.46 3.05 11.33
CA PRO A 8 -4.99 2.69 12.64
C PRO A 8 -6.32 3.37 12.98
N ALA A 9 -6.47 4.65 12.64
CA ALA A 9 -7.68 5.45 12.91
C ALA A 9 -8.74 5.39 11.79
N TYR A 10 -8.35 5.00 10.57
CA TYR A 10 -9.19 5.05 9.37
C TYR A 10 -9.09 3.73 8.60
N GLN A 11 -10.01 2.81 8.85
CA GLN A 11 -9.90 1.41 8.38
C GLN A 11 -10.85 1.08 7.22
N ASP A 12 -11.79 1.96 6.92
CA ASP A 12 -12.84 1.76 5.93
C ASP A 12 -13.24 3.08 5.24
N ARG A 13 -14.10 3.00 4.22
CA ARG A 13 -14.48 4.17 3.41
C ARG A 13 -15.16 5.28 4.23
N ASP A 14 -16.01 4.91 5.18
CA ASP A 14 -16.76 5.86 5.99
C ASP A 14 -15.84 6.63 6.93
N SER A 15 -14.88 5.95 7.57
CA SER A 15 -13.86 6.62 8.39
C SER A 15 -12.97 7.54 7.55
N TRP A 16 -12.57 7.15 6.33
CA TRP A 16 -11.84 8.04 5.41
C TRP A 16 -12.67 9.23 4.92
N ALA A 17 -13.99 9.09 4.76
CA ALA A 17 -14.86 10.22 4.43
C ALA A 17 -14.93 11.23 5.60
N ALA A 18 -14.83 10.76 6.84
CA ALA A 18 -14.73 11.60 8.03
C ALA A 18 -13.30 12.06 8.35
N TRP A 19 -12.32 11.77 7.49
CA TRP A 19 -10.90 12.06 7.74
C TRP A 19 -10.66 13.54 8.01
N GLN A 20 -9.89 13.79 9.07
CA GLN A 20 -9.38 15.09 9.42
C GLN A 20 -7.86 15.04 9.46
N LYS A 21 -7.22 16.11 8.97
CA LYS A 21 -5.78 16.25 9.01
C LYS A 21 -5.32 16.33 10.48
N SER A 22 -4.82 15.21 11.00
CA SER A 22 -4.14 15.16 12.30
C SER A 22 -2.63 15.28 12.09
N LEU A 23 -1.96 16.00 13.00
CA LEU A 23 -0.50 16.13 13.02
C LEU A 23 0.19 15.03 13.85
N SER A 24 -0.58 14.18 14.51
CA SER A 24 -0.07 13.11 15.36
C SER A 24 -1.08 11.97 15.43
N GLU A 25 -0.74 10.84 14.81
CA GLU A 25 -1.29 9.57 15.24
C GLU A 25 -0.31 8.96 16.25
N PRO A 26 -0.76 8.59 17.47
CA PRO A 26 0.10 7.92 18.41
C PRO A 26 0.63 6.61 17.81
N SER A 27 1.81 6.18 18.26
CA SER A 27 2.35 4.83 18.02
C SER A 27 1.28 3.79 18.37
N SER A 28 0.54 3.35 17.36
CA SER A 28 -0.49 2.34 17.48
C SER A 28 0.11 1.00 17.11
N THR A 29 -0.23 -0.06 17.83
CA THR A 29 0.11 -1.45 17.46
C THR A 29 -1.04 -2.14 16.72
N VAL A 30 -2.10 -1.39 16.39
CA VAL A 30 -3.27 -1.90 15.68
C VAL A 30 -2.85 -2.44 14.30
N ALA A 31 -3.47 -3.54 13.91
CA ALA A 31 -3.35 -4.16 12.59
C ALA A 31 -4.75 -4.64 12.17
N PRO A 32 -5.05 -4.71 10.86
CA PRO A 32 -6.36 -5.15 10.42
C PRO A 32 -6.64 -6.61 10.80
N ALA A 33 -7.91 -6.92 11.03
CA ALA A 33 -8.37 -8.22 11.50
C ALA A 33 -8.24 -9.33 10.44
N LEU A 34 -8.35 -8.97 9.15
CA LEU A 34 -8.31 -9.87 8.00
C LEU A 34 -9.20 -11.11 8.14
N PRO A 35 -10.52 -10.98 8.34
CA PRO A 35 -11.39 -12.14 8.53
C PRO A 35 -11.30 -13.20 7.42
N GLN A 36 -10.90 -12.81 6.20
CA GLN A 36 -10.76 -13.65 5.01
C GLN A 36 -9.63 -14.69 5.11
N VAL A 37 -8.62 -14.48 5.94
CA VAL A 37 -7.48 -15.40 6.07
C VAL A 37 -7.64 -16.29 7.30
N PRO A 38 -7.40 -17.61 7.29
CA PRO A 38 -7.49 -18.46 8.48
C PRO A 38 -6.67 -17.94 9.68
N ALA A 39 -7.24 -17.98 10.90
CA ALA A 39 -6.65 -17.39 12.10
C ALA A 39 -5.20 -17.82 12.40
N MET A 40 -4.87 -19.09 12.16
CA MET A 40 -3.53 -19.63 12.38
C MET A 40 -2.49 -19.07 11.40
N GLN A 41 -2.89 -18.78 10.16
CA GLN A 41 -2.03 -18.18 9.16
C GLN A 41 -1.85 -16.68 9.44
N ARG A 42 -2.93 -15.97 9.77
CA ARG A 42 -2.88 -14.54 10.13
C ARG A 42 -1.85 -14.22 11.20
N ARG A 43 -1.76 -15.05 12.24
CA ARG A 43 -0.79 -14.88 13.34
C ARG A 43 0.67 -14.81 12.89
N ARG A 44 0.98 -15.29 11.69
CA ARG A 44 2.33 -15.32 11.11
C ARG A 44 2.65 -14.10 10.24
N PHE A 45 1.67 -13.27 9.92
CA PHE A 45 1.84 -12.11 9.05
C PHE A 45 2.28 -10.89 9.86
N SER A 46 3.19 -10.12 9.28
CA SER A 46 3.56 -8.79 9.78
C SER A 46 2.38 -7.83 9.71
N ARG A 47 2.46 -6.71 10.43
CA ARG A 47 1.45 -5.65 10.32
C ARG A 47 1.34 -5.14 8.88
N LEU A 48 2.46 -4.86 8.23
CA LEU A 48 2.50 -4.41 6.83
C LEU A 48 1.75 -5.38 5.89
N SER A 49 2.10 -6.66 5.92
CA SER A 49 1.45 -7.68 5.11
C SER A 49 -0.05 -7.71 5.37
N ARG A 50 -0.49 -7.53 6.62
CA ARG A 50 -1.92 -7.47 6.94
C ARG A 50 -2.61 -6.26 6.34
N MET A 51 -1.99 -5.08 6.45
CA MET A 51 -2.52 -3.82 5.89
C MET A 51 -2.69 -3.91 4.38
N MET A 52 -1.67 -4.39 3.67
CA MET A 52 -1.68 -4.52 2.21
C MET A 52 -2.74 -5.53 1.74
N LEU A 53 -2.89 -6.66 2.44
CA LEU A 53 -3.95 -7.63 2.14
C LEU A 53 -5.34 -7.05 2.39
N ASP A 54 -5.51 -6.26 3.45
CA ASP A 54 -6.81 -5.71 3.83
C ASP A 54 -7.33 -4.76 2.74
N VAL A 55 -6.50 -3.79 2.34
CA VAL A 55 -6.86 -2.86 1.27
C VAL A 55 -7.00 -3.54 -0.09
N ALA A 56 -6.25 -4.62 -0.34
CA ALA A 56 -6.44 -5.45 -1.54
C ALA A 56 -7.82 -6.13 -1.55
N PHE A 57 -8.27 -6.66 -0.41
CA PHE A 57 -9.60 -7.27 -0.29
C PHE A 57 -10.72 -6.24 -0.34
N GLN A 58 -10.54 -5.04 0.25
CA GLN A 58 -11.49 -3.92 0.12
C GLN A 58 -11.70 -3.46 -1.33
N CYS A 59 -10.72 -3.71 -2.21
CA CYS A 59 -10.82 -3.37 -3.62
C CYS A 59 -11.70 -4.34 -4.43
N GLU A 60 -11.99 -5.54 -3.89
CA GLU A 60 -12.75 -6.60 -4.56
C GLU A 60 -12.33 -6.79 -6.04
N PRO A 61 -11.02 -6.99 -6.33
CA PRO A 61 -10.56 -7.15 -7.70
C PRO A 61 -11.20 -8.37 -8.35
N ALA A 62 -11.34 -8.34 -9.68
CA ALA A 62 -11.81 -9.50 -10.43
C ALA A 62 -10.90 -10.72 -10.18
N PRO A 63 -11.43 -11.96 -10.32
CA PRO A 63 -10.59 -13.15 -10.29
C PRO A 63 -9.46 -13.08 -11.33
N GLN A 64 -8.29 -13.61 -11.00
CA GLN A 64 -7.10 -13.57 -11.87
C GLN A 64 -6.70 -12.14 -12.31
N CYS A 65 -6.87 -11.15 -11.43
CA CYS A 65 -6.47 -9.77 -11.68
C CYS A 65 -4.96 -9.61 -11.51
N ARG A 66 -4.28 -9.04 -12.52
CA ARG A 66 -2.86 -8.66 -12.40
C ARG A 66 -2.68 -7.69 -11.25
N SER A 67 -1.53 -7.72 -10.59
CA SER A 67 -1.28 -6.86 -9.44
C SER A 67 0.09 -6.21 -9.38
N VAL A 68 0.14 -5.01 -8.82
CA VAL A 68 1.37 -4.28 -8.50
C VAL A 68 1.34 -3.94 -7.02
N PHE A 69 2.26 -4.51 -6.25
CA PHE A 69 2.43 -4.20 -4.83
C PHE A 69 3.64 -3.29 -4.64
N ALA A 70 3.55 -2.29 -3.78
CA ALA A 70 4.63 -1.34 -3.57
C ALA A 70 4.80 -0.96 -2.11
N SER A 71 6.05 -0.89 -1.67
CA SER A 71 6.41 -0.49 -0.31
C SER A 71 7.83 0.07 -0.34
N ARG A 72 8.05 1.17 0.39
CA ARG A 72 9.35 1.81 0.56
C ARG A 72 10.30 0.92 1.34
N HIS A 73 9.85 0.34 2.44
CA HIS A 73 10.71 -0.39 3.38
C HIS A 73 10.51 -1.91 3.32
N GLY A 74 9.40 -2.38 2.76
CA GLY A 74 9.03 -3.79 2.74
C GLY A 74 8.97 -4.37 4.15
N GLU A 75 9.33 -5.64 4.28
CA GLU A 75 9.33 -6.39 5.53
C GLU A 75 10.52 -6.03 6.45
N LEU A 76 10.93 -4.75 6.51
CA LEU A 76 12.09 -4.29 7.28
C LEU A 76 12.00 -4.68 8.76
N ASN A 77 10.82 -4.55 9.37
CA ASN A 77 10.56 -4.97 10.75
C ASN A 77 10.83 -6.48 10.98
N ARG A 78 10.69 -7.34 9.95
CA ARG A 78 11.10 -8.75 10.03
C ARG A 78 12.57 -8.95 9.75
N THR A 79 13.11 -8.23 8.77
CA THR A 79 14.53 -8.30 8.42
C THR A 79 15.43 -7.91 9.61
N ILE A 80 15.06 -6.89 10.40
CA ILE A 80 15.84 -6.54 11.60
C ILE A 80 15.85 -7.66 12.64
N ASP A 81 14.70 -8.29 12.93
CA ASP A 81 14.65 -9.40 13.89
C ASP A 81 15.54 -10.57 13.47
N LEU A 82 15.60 -10.85 12.16
CA LEU A 82 16.51 -11.86 11.61
C LEU A 82 17.97 -11.43 11.78
N LEU A 83 18.32 -10.18 11.49
CA LEU A 83 19.68 -9.66 11.71
C LEU A 83 20.08 -9.71 13.19
N HIS A 84 19.17 -9.38 14.10
CA HIS A 84 19.40 -9.51 15.54
C HIS A 84 19.69 -10.96 15.92
N SER A 85 18.92 -11.92 15.40
CA SER A 85 19.15 -13.36 15.61
C SER A 85 20.54 -13.79 15.15
N VAL A 86 21.03 -13.28 14.01
CA VAL A 86 22.41 -13.52 13.54
C VAL A 86 23.44 -12.98 14.54
N ILE A 87 23.24 -11.76 15.03
CA ILE A 87 24.15 -11.10 15.99
C ILE A 87 24.26 -11.92 17.29
N VAL A 88 23.13 -12.38 17.82
CA VAL A 88 23.09 -13.18 19.06
C VAL A 88 23.37 -14.67 18.83
N ARG A 89 23.68 -15.08 17.60
CA ARG A 89 23.97 -16.48 17.18
C ARG A 89 22.81 -17.45 17.44
N GLU A 90 21.58 -16.97 17.28
CA GLU A 90 20.37 -17.79 17.34
C GLU A 90 20.00 -18.35 15.95
N PRO A 91 19.40 -19.55 15.88
CA PRO A 91 18.90 -20.08 14.62
C PRO A 91 17.85 -19.18 13.97
N LEU A 92 17.99 -18.93 12.66
CA LEU A 92 16.99 -18.18 11.91
C LEU A 92 15.72 -19.00 11.71
N SER A 93 14.56 -18.40 11.99
CA SER A 93 13.27 -18.99 11.67
C SER A 93 13.12 -19.13 10.15
N PRO A 94 12.94 -20.35 9.59
CA PRO A 94 12.74 -20.53 8.15
C PRO A 94 11.50 -19.77 7.65
N MET A 95 10.44 -19.74 8.47
CA MET A 95 9.23 -18.98 8.19
C MET A 95 9.48 -17.48 8.23
N GLY A 96 10.23 -17.00 9.22
CA GLY A 96 10.59 -15.59 9.34
C GLY A 96 11.39 -15.11 8.12
N PHE A 97 12.36 -15.91 7.69
CA PHE A 97 13.14 -15.64 6.48
C PHE A 97 12.28 -15.69 5.20
N SER A 98 11.40 -16.67 5.05
CA SER A 98 10.51 -16.75 3.87
C SER A 98 9.56 -15.57 3.72
N GLN A 99 9.26 -14.87 4.82
CA GLN A 99 8.39 -13.69 4.87
C GLN A 99 9.17 -12.38 5.06
N SER A 100 10.49 -12.38 4.86
CA SER A 100 11.31 -11.15 4.92
C SER A 100 11.56 -10.55 3.52
N VAL A 101 11.09 -11.20 2.47
CA VAL A 101 11.23 -10.74 1.09
C VAL A 101 10.20 -9.65 0.78
N HIS A 102 10.54 -8.72 -0.12
CA HIS A 102 9.67 -7.57 -0.45
C HIS A 102 8.32 -8.00 -1.04
N ASN A 103 8.30 -9.08 -1.81
CA ASN A 103 7.09 -9.63 -2.43
C ASN A 103 6.24 -10.50 -1.49
N THR A 104 6.45 -10.47 -0.17
CA THR A 104 5.67 -11.26 0.79
C THR A 104 4.18 -10.95 0.66
N ALA A 105 3.78 -9.67 0.65
CA ALA A 105 2.37 -9.28 0.58
C ALA A 105 1.69 -9.71 -0.74
N SER A 106 2.38 -9.61 -1.88
CA SER A 106 1.84 -10.06 -3.17
C SER A 106 1.71 -11.57 -3.24
N GLY A 107 2.69 -12.31 -2.70
CA GLY A 107 2.62 -13.78 -2.60
C GLY A 107 1.46 -14.24 -1.70
N LEU A 108 1.29 -13.61 -0.54
CA LEU A 108 0.17 -13.89 0.36
C LEU A 108 -1.18 -13.57 -0.31
N PHE A 109 -1.28 -12.48 -1.06
CA PHE A 109 -2.49 -12.13 -1.79
C PHE A 109 -2.83 -13.21 -2.82
N GLY A 110 -1.87 -13.65 -3.64
CA GLY A 110 -2.06 -14.72 -4.61
C GLY A 110 -2.55 -16.02 -3.97
N ILE A 111 -1.95 -16.41 -2.84
CA ILE A 111 -2.34 -17.63 -2.10
C ILE A 111 -3.77 -17.51 -1.56
N HIS A 112 -4.13 -16.38 -0.94
CA HIS A 112 -5.42 -16.23 -0.26
C HIS A 112 -6.59 -15.88 -1.18
N SER A 113 -6.31 -15.37 -2.38
CA SER A 113 -7.33 -15.09 -3.40
C SER A 113 -7.37 -16.12 -4.53
N ASP A 114 -6.57 -17.20 -4.45
CA ASP A 114 -6.30 -18.15 -5.56
C ASP A 114 -6.00 -17.42 -6.89
N ASN A 115 -5.30 -16.30 -6.80
CA ASN A 115 -4.94 -15.47 -7.94
C ASN A 115 -3.56 -15.88 -8.45
N ARG A 116 -3.52 -16.34 -9.70
CA ARG A 116 -2.31 -16.81 -10.40
C ARG A 116 -1.88 -15.87 -11.52
N ALA A 117 -2.53 -14.71 -11.65
CA ALA A 117 -2.13 -13.69 -12.58
C ALA A 117 -0.76 -13.09 -12.20
N ALA A 118 -0.14 -12.42 -13.16
CA ALA A 118 1.15 -11.78 -12.94
C ALA A 118 1.07 -10.75 -11.79
N SER A 119 2.07 -10.78 -10.91
CA SER A 119 2.22 -9.78 -9.86
C SER A 119 3.63 -9.21 -9.83
N THR A 120 3.74 -7.88 -9.80
CA THR A 120 5.00 -7.14 -9.65
C THR A 120 5.10 -6.58 -8.23
N SER A 121 6.31 -6.53 -7.67
CA SER A 121 6.60 -5.86 -6.39
C SER A 121 7.65 -4.77 -6.58
N VAL A 122 7.33 -3.53 -6.17
CA VAL A 122 8.10 -2.31 -6.45
C VAL A 122 8.62 -1.67 -5.16
N ALA A 123 9.90 -1.33 -5.14
CA ALA A 123 10.52 -0.48 -4.12
C ALA A 123 11.30 0.65 -4.79
N ALA A 124 10.96 1.90 -4.47
CA ALA A 124 11.62 3.08 -5.03
C ALA A 124 11.76 4.22 -4.00
N GLY A 125 12.05 3.88 -2.74
CA GLY A 125 12.18 4.87 -1.68
C GLY A 125 10.87 5.63 -1.44
N THR A 126 10.97 6.94 -1.21
CA THR A 126 9.80 7.83 -1.07
C THR A 126 8.96 7.94 -2.35
N ARG A 127 9.45 7.42 -3.49
CA ARG A 127 8.76 7.42 -4.79
C ARG A 127 8.02 6.11 -5.09
N SER A 128 7.95 5.17 -4.13
CA SER A 128 7.40 3.82 -4.36
C SER A 128 5.97 3.83 -4.90
N LEU A 129 5.08 4.66 -4.36
CA LEU A 129 3.71 4.79 -4.88
C LEU A 129 3.69 5.30 -6.33
N SER A 130 4.41 6.39 -6.62
CA SER A 130 4.46 6.96 -7.97
C SER A 130 5.08 6.03 -9.00
N GLN A 131 6.13 5.29 -8.63
CA GLN A 131 6.76 4.30 -9.53
C GLN A 131 5.85 3.08 -9.75
N ALA A 132 5.10 2.66 -8.74
CA ALA A 132 4.08 1.62 -8.90
C ALA A 132 2.96 2.04 -9.86
N MET A 133 2.57 3.33 -9.85
CA MET A 133 1.63 3.85 -10.84
C MET A 133 2.18 3.83 -12.26
N ILE A 134 3.47 4.13 -12.44
CA ILE A 134 4.13 4.06 -13.75
C ILE A 134 4.19 2.61 -14.25
N GLU A 135 4.53 1.66 -13.37
CA GLU A 135 4.50 0.22 -13.66
C GLU A 135 3.08 -0.23 -14.06
N ALA A 136 2.07 0.15 -13.28
CA ALA A 136 0.67 -0.13 -13.58
C ALA A 136 0.25 0.46 -14.94
N TYR A 137 0.65 1.70 -15.23
CA TYR A 137 0.36 2.35 -16.50
C TYR A 137 1.00 1.61 -17.70
N ALA A 138 2.26 1.18 -17.57
CA ALA A 138 2.93 0.39 -18.60
C ALA A 138 2.21 -0.94 -18.86
N GLN A 139 1.81 -1.65 -17.79
CA GLN A 139 1.02 -2.88 -17.90
C GLN A 139 -0.37 -2.66 -18.53
N LEU A 140 -1.01 -1.52 -18.28
CA LEU A 140 -2.30 -1.16 -18.86
C LEU A 140 -2.22 -0.77 -20.34
N ILE A 141 -1.06 -0.28 -20.81
CA ILE A 141 -0.81 -0.05 -22.24
C ILE A 141 -0.70 -1.39 -22.98
N GLU A 142 -0.01 -2.37 -22.39
CA GLU A 142 0.18 -3.69 -23.00
C GLU A 142 -1.11 -4.52 -22.99
N ASP A 143 -1.86 -4.47 -21.88
CA ASP A 143 -3.15 -5.13 -21.73
C ASP A 143 -4.12 -4.19 -20.99
N PRO A 144 -5.23 -3.75 -21.63
CA PRO A 144 -6.16 -2.78 -21.05
C PRO A 144 -7.05 -3.37 -19.94
N SER A 145 -6.95 -4.65 -19.62
CA SER A 145 -7.70 -5.29 -18.54
C SER A 145 -7.35 -4.68 -17.19
N PRO A 146 -8.34 -4.40 -16.31
CA PRO A 146 -8.07 -3.79 -15.01
C PRO A 146 -7.03 -4.55 -14.19
N LEU A 147 -6.23 -3.80 -13.43
CA LEU A 147 -5.23 -4.38 -12.52
C LEU A 147 -5.34 -3.78 -11.12
N LEU A 148 -4.90 -4.52 -10.12
CA LEU A 148 -4.85 -4.08 -8.73
C LEU A 148 -3.50 -3.42 -8.43
N LEU A 149 -3.50 -2.19 -7.94
CA LEU A 149 -2.34 -1.57 -7.31
C LEU A 149 -2.55 -1.51 -5.81
N VAL A 150 -1.55 -1.96 -5.04
CA VAL A 150 -1.51 -1.87 -3.59
C VAL A 150 -0.23 -1.19 -3.18
N PHE A 151 -0.34 -0.14 -2.38
CA PHE A 151 0.79 0.48 -1.71
C PHE A 151 0.59 0.42 -0.20
N GLY A 152 1.66 0.22 0.54
CA GLY A 152 1.62 0.29 2.00
C GLY A 152 3.01 0.32 2.60
N ASP A 153 3.12 1.00 3.73
CA ASP A 153 4.33 1.01 4.52
C ASP A 153 4.02 1.05 6.01
N ASP A 154 4.96 0.52 6.77
CA ASP A 154 4.96 0.48 8.22
C ASP A 154 6.18 1.28 8.71
N PRO A 155 6.09 2.05 9.82
CA PRO A 155 7.23 2.81 10.29
C PRO A 155 8.46 1.93 10.49
N VAL A 156 9.63 2.51 10.19
CA VAL A 156 10.90 1.85 10.47
C VAL A 156 11.07 1.64 11.99
N PRO A 157 11.86 0.63 12.40
CA PRO A 157 12.23 0.47 13.81
C PRO A 157 12.93 1.71 14.39
N PRO A 158 12.80 1.97 15.71
CA PRO A 158 13.31 3.20 16.34
C PRO A 158 14.79 3.52 16.06
N VAL A 159 15.61 2.49 15.81
CA VAL A 159 17.03 2.64 15.44
C VAL A 159 17.23 3.45 14.15
N TYR A 160 16.20 3.58 13.32
CA TYR A 160 16.24 4.29 12.04
C TYR A 160 15.54 5.65 12.05
N ASN A 161 14.97 6.08 13.17
CA ASN A 161 14.20 7.33 13.25
C ASN A 161 14.98 8.56 12.77
N ASP A 162 16.30 8.59 12.96
CA ASP A 162 17.15 9.72 12.56
C ASP A 162 17.43 9.78 11.05
N TYR A 163 17.02 8.77 10.28
CA TYR A 163 17.35 8.63 8.85
C TYR A 163 16.14 8.76 7.92
N THR A 164 14.94 8.96 8.47
CA THR A 164 13.70 8.97 7.69
C THR A 164 12.61 9.81 8.35
N GLU A 165 11.79 10.46 7.53
CA GLU A 165 10.61 11.18 7.97
C GLU A 165 9.35 10.44 7.47
N GLU A 166 8.49 10.02 8.39
CA GLU A 166 7.39 9.06 8.14
C GLU A 166 6.06 9.53 8.76
N PHE A 167 5.63 10.74 8.42
CA PHE A 167 4.54 11.44 9.11
C PHE A 167 3.14 10.81 9.01
N GLU A 168 2.90 9.91 8.04
CA GLU A 168 1.58 9.31 7.79
C GLU A 168 1.57 7.78 7.90
N LEU A 169 2.66 7.19 8.40
CA LEU A 169 2.75 5.74 8.57
C LEU A 169 2.31 5.34 9.98
N PRO A 170 1.68 4.16 10.16
CA PRO A 170 1.40 3.15 9.13
C PRO A 170 0.19 3.47 8.26
N LEU A 171 0.30 3.21 6.95
CA LEU A 171 -0.78 3.40 5.99
C LEU A 171 -0.69 2.39 4.84
N ALA A 172 -1.85 1.94 4.36
CA ALA A 172 -1.99 1.22 3.11
C ALA A 172 -3.14 1.78 2.27
N LEU A 173 -3.00 1.65 0.95
CA LEU A 173 -3.99 2.01 -0.04
C LEU A 173 -4.04 0.94 -1.14
N GLY A 174 -5.23 0.66 -1.63
CA GLY A 174 -5.48 -0.22 -2.77
C GLY A 174 -6.34 0.49 -3.81
N MET A 175 -6.07 0.24 -5.09
CA MET A 175 -6.85 0.79 -6.20
C MET A 175 -6.93 -0.22 -7.33
N VAL A 176 -8.14 -0.43 -7.89
CA VAL A 176 -8.31 -1.10 -9.18
C VAL A 176 -8.22 -0.05 -10.28
N LEU A 177 -7.19 -0.18 -11.13
CA LEU A 177 -6.87 0.75 -12.19
C LEU A 177 -7.27 0.16 -13.54
N ALA A 178 -7.75 1.02 -14.42
CA ALA A 178 -8.13 0.69 -15.79
C ALA A 178 -7.84 1.89 -16.70
N PRO A 179 -7.81 1.73 -18.03
CA PRO A 179 -7.69 2.85 -18.96
C PRO A 179 -8.80 3.88 -18.72
N ALA A 180 -8.46 5.16 -18.84
CA ALA A 180 -9.39 6.25 -18.54
C ALA A 180 -10.61 6.23 -19.47
N THR A 181 -11.80 6.25 -18.88
CA THR A 181 -13.09 6.38 -19.58
C THR A 181 -13.83 7.63 -19.10
N SER A 182 -14.78 8.13 -19.91
CA SER A 182 -15.63 9.25 -19.50
C SER A 182 -16.54 8.87 -18.32
N GLY A 183 -16.73 9.78 -17.37
CA GLY A 183 -17.64 9.58 -16.22
C GLY A 183 -17.07 8.69 -15.10
N ALA A 184 -15.80 8.30 -15.18
CA ALA A 184 -15.08 7.61 -14.12
C ALA A 184 -14.02 8.54 -13.50
N PRO A 185 -13.68 8.38 -12.20
CA PRO A 185 -12.58 9.12 -11.60
C PRO A 185 -11.26 8.88 -12.33
N LYS A 186 -10.53 9.96 -12.63
CA LYS A 186 -9.25 9.93 -13.36
C LYS A 186 -8.11 10.36 -12.46
N LEU A 187 -7.10 9.50 -12.37
CA LEU A 187 -5.81 9.81 -11.73
C LEU A 187 -4.80 10.22 -12.81
N THR A 188 -4.16 11.37 -12.62
CA THR A 188 -3.09 11.85 -13.49
C THR A 188 -1.83 12.08 -12.68
N LEU A 189 -0.71 11.61 -13.23
CA LEU A 189 0.62 11.76 -12.66
C LEU A 189 1.49 12.58 -13.60
N THR A 190 2.12 13.66 -13.12
CA THR A 190 3.03 14.49 -13.93
C THR A 190 4.32 14.79 -13.20
N ASN A 191 5.43 14.90 -13.95
CA ASN A 191 6.75 15.22 -13.39
C ASN A 191 7.08 16.72 -13.58
N GLN A 192 6.24 17.61 -13.07
CA GLN A 192 6.47 19.06 -13.15
C GLN A 192 6.93 19.68 -11.82
N GLN A 193 6.59 19.08 -10.68
CA GLN A 193 6.95 19.52 -9.32
C GLN A 193 6.52 20.96 -9.00
N LYS A 194 5.29 21.33 -9.38
CA LYS A 194 4.75 22.69 -9.22
C LYS A 194 3.63 22.79 -8.18
N LEU A 195 3.05 21.66 -7.78
CA LEU A 195 1.92 21.66 -6.86
C LEU A 195 2.37 21.72 -5.40
N ALA A 196 1.49 22.21 -4.53
CA ALA A 196 1.72 22.18 -3.09
C ALA A 196 1.76 20.73 -2.57
N PRO A 197 2.50 20.43 -1.49
CA PRO A 197 2.53 19.10 -0.90
C PRO A 197 1.14 18.57 -0.57
N MET A 198 0.89 17.31 -0.90
CA MET A 198 -0.31 16.58 -0.55
C MET A 198 0.07 15.29 0.18
N SER A 199 -0.76 14.93 1.14
CA SER A 199 -0.59 13.78 2.02
C SER A 199 -1.31 12.54 1.46
N TYR A 200 -0.91 11.33 1.85
CA TYR A 200 -1.64 10.10 1.50
C TYR A 200 -3.07 10.14 2.04
N GLY A 201 -3.25 10.64 3.26
CA GLY A 201 -4.57 10.81 3.87
C GLY A 201 -5.48 11.76 3.09
N GLN A 202 -4.93 12.85 2.54
CA GLN A 202 -5.70 13.75 1.67
C GLN A 202 -6.17 13.06 0.39
N LEU A 203 -5.34 12.20 -0.23
CA LEU A 203 -5.73 11.43 -1.40
C LEU A 203 -6.85 10.43 -1.07
N LEU A 204 -6.70 9.65 0.01
CA LEU A 204 -7.71 8.68 0.46
C LEU A 204 -9.03 9.34 0.87
N ALA A 205 -8.97 10.47 1.57
CA ALA A 205 -10.15 11.26 1.93
C ALA A 205 -10.89 11.78 0.69
N SER A 206 -10.14 12.22 -0.33
CA SER A 206 -10.73 12.71 -1.59
C SER A 206 -11.40 11.56 -2.37
N LEU A 207 -10.78 10.39 -2.42
CA LEU A 207 -11.38 9.16 -2.96
C LEU A 207 -12.68 8.77 -2.23
N ALA A 208 -12.70 8.91 -0.89
CA ALA A 208 -13.87 8.58 -0.08
C ALA A 208 -15.03 9.57 -0.27
N LYS A 209 -14.72 10.87 -0.37
CA LYS A 209 -15.73 11.92 -0.56
C LYS A 209 -16.20 12.09 -2.00
N GLY A 210 -15.47 11.51 -2.96
CA GLY A 210 -15.72 11.76 -4.38
C GLY A 210 -15.33 13.18 -4.80
N GLU A 211 -14.31 13.75 -4.16
CA GLU A 211 -13.88 15.13 -4.36
C GLU A 211 -12.61 15.20 -5.21
N ASN A 212 -12.47 16.27 -5.99
CA ASN A 212 -11.26 16.52 -6.75
C ASN A 212 -10.12 16.94 -5.83
N CYS A 213 -8.93 16.40 -6.06
CA CYS A 213 -7.72 16.83 -5.35
C CYS A 213 -6.53 16.94 -6.30
N ARG A 214 -5.58 17.80 -5.93
CA ARG A 214 -4.31 17.96 -6.63
C ARG A 214 -3.20 18.31 -5.66
N GLY A 215 -2.01 17.77 -5.87
CA GLY A 215 -0.86 18.09 -5.04
C GLY A 215 0.38 17.28 -5.37
N HIS A 216 1.49 17.65 -4.75
CA HIS A 216 2.77 16.95 -4.88
C HIS A 216 2.86 15.84 -3.83
N LEU A 217 2.94 14.59 -4.29
CA LEU A 217 3.03 13.40 -3.44
C LEU A 217 4.00 12.40 -4.06
N SER A 218 4.86 11.78 -3.24
CA SER A 218 5.76 10.71 -3.67
C SER A 218 6.63 11.11 -4.89
N GLY A 219 7.08 12.36 -4.93
CA GLY A 219 7.98 12.90 -5.97
C GLY A 219 7.31 13.32 -7.29
N PHE A 220 5.99 13.28 -7.39
CA PHE A 220 5.22 13.62 -8.59
C PHE A 220 4.06 14.54 -8.26
N ASP A 221 3.56 15.27 -9.25
CA ASP A 221 2.32 16.05 -9.14
C ASP A 221 1.14 15.15 -9.52
N TRP A 222 0.25 14.92 -8.56
CA TRP A 222 -0.95 14.11 -8.68
C TRP A 222 -2.18 15.00 -8.91
N SER A 223 -3.14 14.51 -9.71
CA SER A 223 -4.51 15.00 -9.67
C SER A 223 -5.51 13.85 -9.75
N LEU A 224 -6.54 13.92 -8.92
CA LEU A 224 -7.73 13.08 -8.95
C LEU A 224 -8.90 13.95 -9.40
N ASN A 225 -9.55 13.57 -10.50
CA ASN A 225 -10.72 14.28 -11.03
C ASN A 225 -11.90 13.32 -11.16
N HIS A 226 -12.98 13.63 -10.47
CA HIS A 226 -14.31 13.06 -10.66
C HIS A 226 -15.00 13.92 -11.73
N ASP A 227 -15.24 13.34 -12.91
CA ASP A 227 -16.01 13.97 -14.00
C ASP A 227 -17.47 14.22 -13.56
#